data_AF-A0A1H2ZP02-F1
#
_entry.id   AF-A0A1H2ZP02-F1
#
_cell.length_a   1.000
_cell.length_b   1.000
_cell.length_c   1.000
_cell.angle_alpha   90.00
_cell.angle_beta   90.00
_cell.angle_gamma   90.00
#
_symmetry.space_group_name_H-M   'P 1'
#
loop_
_entity.id
_entity.type
_entity.pdbx_description
1 polymer ?
#
loop_
_entity_poly.entity_id
_entity_poly.type
_entity_poly.pdbx_seq_one_letter_code
_entity_poly.pdbx_strand_id
1 'polypeptide(L)'
;MNLEAIAVVLNRDEVRSRVMKDAAFFDAFIGVAIGMYFSTQERFTEFHELIVERLTLEERIRVLEKLPYKKPYKSISALPVIRQVQQARNLIAHEYHIDHRHKKLLRANWLELFTNYPASYKKPVMLARQRLLRLSGTKEFLELLSK
;
A
#
# COMPACT_ATOMS: atom_id res chain seq x y z
N MET A 1 -22.23 -10.03 -3.19
CA MET A 1 -20.80 -10.23 -3.55
C MET A 1 -20.54 -11.72 -3.61
N ASN A 2 -20.09 -12.24 -4.76
CA ASN A 2 -19.86 -13.68 -4.96
C ASN A 2 -18.44 -14.05 -4.49
N LEU A 3 -18.34 -14.67 -3.30
CA LEU A 3 -17.05 -15.05 -2.69
C LEU A 3 -16.34 -16.18 -3.45
N GLU A 4 -17.10 -17.06 -4.09
CA GLU A 4 -16.54 -18.14 -4.91
C GLU A 4 -15.82 -17.59 -6.14
N ALA A 5 -16.46 -16.66 -6.86
CA ALA A 5 -15.84 -15.97 -7.97
C ALA A 5 -14.56 -15.21 -7.55
N ILE A 6 -14.57 -14.57 -6.38
CA ILE A 6 -13.40 -13.86 -5.85
C ILE A 6 -12.28 -14.85 -5.50
N ALA A 7 -12.59 -15.96 -4.83
CA ALA A 7 -11.60 -17.00 -4.51
C ALA A 7 -10.94 -17.55 -5.80
N VAL A 8 -11.73 -17.83 -6.84
CA VAL A 8 -11.23 -18.22 -8.16
C VAL A 8 -10.27 -17.18 -8.73
N VAL A 9 -10.61 -15.89 -8.66
CA VAL A 9 -9.75 -14.80 -9.14
C VAL A 9 -8.44 -14.71 -8.33
N LEU A 10 -8.51 -14.79 -7.00
CA LEU A 10 -7.34 -14.68 -6.13
C LEU A 10 -6.37 -15.87 -6.25
N ASN A 11 -6.84 -17.02 -6.72
CA ASN A 11 -6.00 -18.19 -6.97
C ASN A 11 -5.28 -18.15 -8.33
N ARG A 12 -5.58 -17.19 -9.21
CA ARG A 12 -4.88 -17.06 -10.50
C ARG A 12 -3.48 -16.46 -10.30
N ASP A 13 -2.46 -17.08 -10.88
CA ASP A 13 -1.05 -16.70 -10.70
C ASP A 13 -0.77 -15.25 -11.11
N GLU A 14 -1.38 -14.77 -12.20
CA GLU A 14 -1.22 -13.40 -12.67
C GLU A 14 -1.80 -12.38 -11.68
N VAL A 15 -2.88 -12.74 -10.99
CA VAL A 15 -3.51 -11.89 -9.96
C VAL A 15 -2.64 -11.89 -8.70
N ARG A 16 -2.21 -13.07 -8.25
CA ARG A 16 -1.30 -13.21 -7.09
C ARG A 16 -0.02 -12.41 -7.31
N SER A 17 0.62 -12.59 -8.46
CA SER A 17 1.84 -11.85 -8.85
C SER A 17 1.60 -10.34 -8.90
N ARG A 18 0.47 -9.90 -9.45
CA ARG A 18 0.11 -8.47 -9.50
C ARG A 18 -0.03 -7.87 -8.11
N VAL A 19 -0.81 -8.50 -7.23
CA VAL A 19 -1.03 -8.03 -5.85
C VAL A 19 0.29 -7.95 -5.07
N MET A 20 1.16 -8.95 -5.23
CA MET A 20 2.49 -8.95 -4.62
C MET A 20 3.35 -7.77 -5.09
N LYS A 21 3.40 -7.52 -6.40
CA LYS A 21 4.16 -6.41 -6.99
C LYS A 21 3.64 -5.06 -6.54
N ASP A 22 2.33 -4.88 -6.52
CA ASP A 22 1.72 -3.61 -6.13
C ASP A 22 1.91 -3.34 -4.62
N ALA A 23 1.77 -4.38 -3.78
CA ALA A 23 2.05 -4.27 -2.34
C ALA A 23 3.52 -3.92 -2.07
N ALA A 24 4.47 -4.58 -2.74
CA ALA A 24 5.89 -4.29 -2.62
C ALA A 24 6.22 -2.86 -3.08
N PHE A 25 5.61 -2.40 -4.17
CA PHE A 25 5.74 -1.01 -4.61
C PHE A 25 5.27 -0.03 -3.53
N PHE A 26 4.09 -0.24 -2.96
CA PHE A 26 3.57 0.64 -1.92
C PHE A 26 4.44 0.64 -0.67
N ASP A 27 4.93 -0.53 -0.27
CA ASP A 27 5.77 -0.67 0.91
C ASP A 27 7.09 0.09 0.77
N ALA A 28 7.81 -0.14 -0.32
CA ALA A 28 9.04 0.57 -0.62
C ALA A 28 8.82 2.08 -0.72
N PHE A 29 7.77 2.50 -1.43
CA PHE A 29 7.51 3.91 -1.67
C PHE A 29 7.13 4.67 -0.39
N ILE A 30 6.27 4.09 0.44
CA ILE A 30 5.91 4.71 1.72
C ILE A 30 7.15 4.80 2.61
N GLY A 31 8.00 3.77 2.63
CA GLY A 31 9.26 3.81 3.36
C GLY A 31 10.11 5.01 2.95
N VAL A 32 10.34 5.18 1.64
CA VAL A 32 11.07 6.34 1.10
C VAL A 32 10.40 7.65 1.49
N ALA A 33 9.07 7.76 1.39
CA ALA A 33 8.35 8.98 1.75
C ALA A 33 8.53 9.35 3.24
N ILE A 34 8.48 8.37 4.14
CA ILE A 34 8.74 8.59 5.58
C ILE A 34 10.18 9.05 5.79
N GLY A 35 11.15 8.39 5.13
CA GLY A 35 12.56 8.80 5.18
C GLY A 35 12.73 10.26 4.75
N MET A 36 12.14 10.64 3.62
CA MET A 36 12.20 12.00 3.10
C MET A 36 11.57 13.03 4.03
N TYR A 37 10.51 12.67 4.76
CA TYR A 37 9.83 13.58 5.67
C TYR A 37 10.60 13.84 6.97
N PHE A 38 11.30 12.83 7.50
CA PHE A 38 11.93 12.91 8.83
C PHE A 38 13.44 13.16 8.81
N SER A 39 14.10 13.02 7.65
CA SER A 39 15.55 13.07 7.56
C SER A 39 16.03 13.94 6.41
N THR A 40 17.21 14.55 6.61
CA THR A 40 17.98 15.21 5.56
C THR A 40 18.71 14.19 4.70
N GLN A 41 19.16 14.59 3.50
CA GLN A 41 19.88 13.70 2.59
C GLN A 41 21.06 12.98 3.26
N GLU A 42 21.83 13.68 4.11
CA GLU A 42 22.98 13.12 4.81
C GLU A 42 22.67 11.98 5.78
N ARG A 43 21.46 11.94 6.36
CA ARG A 43 21.05 10.94 7.37
C ARG A 43 19.94 10.02 6.87
N PHE A 44 19.58 10.15 5.59
CA PHE A 44 18.46 9.45 5.00
C PHE A 44 18.68 7.94 5.04
N THR A 45 19.85 7.48 4.62
CA THR A 45 20.17 6.06 4.53
C THR A 45 20.09 5.39 5.90
N GLU A 46 20.76 5.96 6.91
CA GLU A 46 20.79 5.42 8.26
C GLU A 46 19.41 5.43 8.90
N PHE A 47 18.64 6.51 8.75
CA PHE A 47 17.28 6.56 9.26
C PHE A 47 16.37 5.56 8.55
N HIS A 48 16.49 5.44 7.22
CA HIS A 48 15.68 4.53 6.43
C HIS A 48 15.97 3.08 6.83
N GLU A 49 17.23 2.65 6.84
CA GLU A 49 17.63 1.27 7.16
C GLU A 49 17.40 0.92 8.63
N LEU A 50 17.74 1.80 9.57
CA LEU A 50 17.66 1.49 11.00
C LEU A 50 16.26 1.67 11.58
N ILE A 51 15.43 2.55 11.00
CA ILE A 51 14.11 2.85 11.57
C ILE A 51 13.02 2.42 10.61
N VAL A 52 13.01 2.96 9.39
CA VAL A 52 11.88 2.81 8.47
C VAL A 52 11.73 1.36 8.00
N GLU A 53 12.83 0.67 7.69
CA GLU A 53 12.82 -0.72 7.23
C GLU A 53 12.29 -1.70 8.28
N ARG A 54 12.41 -1.35 9.58
CA ARG A 54 11.88 -2.16 10.69
C ARG A 54 10.38 -2.02 10.91
N LEU A 55 9.76 -1.00 10.31
CA LEU A 55 8.31 -0.82 10.38
C LEU A 55 7.59 -1.74 9.39
N THR A 56 6.51 -2.36 9.84
CA THR A 56 5.56 -3.04 8.95
C THR A 56 4.84 -2.02 8.05
N LEU A 57 4.33 -2.47 6.90
CA LEU A 57 3.54 -1.60 6.01
C LEU A 57 2.36 -0.93 6.73
N GLU A 58 1.69 -1.61 7.67
CA GLU A 58 0.58 -1.02 8.41
C GLU A 58 1.06 0.10 9.35
N GLU A 59 2.22 -0.07 10.00
CA GLU A 59 2.83 0.98 10.82
C GLU A 59 3.27 2.16 9.96
N ARG A 60 3.86 1.91 8.80
CA ARG A 60 4.24 2.95 7.83
C ARG A 60 3.02 3.75 7.35
N ILE A 61 1.90 3.07 7.06
CA ILE A 61 0.62 3.73 6.72
C ILE A 61 0.17 4.61 7.89
N ARG A 62 0.19 4.11 9.13
CA ARG A 62 -0.22 4.86 10.32
C ARG A 62 0.65 6.09 10.57
N VAL A 63 1.96 5.99 10.29
CA VAL A 63 2.87 7.15 10.34
C VAL A 63 2.34 8.23 9.39
N LEU A 64 2.15 7.91 8.10
CA LEU A 64 1.62 8.88 7.13
C LEU A 64 0.23 9.41 7.50
N GLU A 65 -0.67 8.60 8.06
CA GLU A 65 -1.99 9.09 8.50
C GLU A 65 -1.89 10.15 9.62
N LYS A 66 -0.84 10.10 10.45
CA LYS A 66 -0.67 10.93 11.64
C LYS A 66 0.31 12.08 11.48
N LEU A 67 0.99 12.19 10.34
CA LEU A 67 1.95 13.27 10.13
C LEU A 67 1.26 14.64 10.18
N PRO A 68 1.84 15.64 10.87
CA PRO A 68 1.32 16.99 10.92
C PRO A 68 1.61 17.73 9.61
N TYR A 69 0.82 17.45 8.58
CA TYR A 69 0.97 18.10 7.29
C TYR A 69 0.61 19.59 7.34
N LYS A 70 1.41 20.43 6.67
CA LYS A 70 1.09 21.86 6.46
C LYS A 70 -0.29 22.08 5.81
N LYS A 71 -0.78 21.10 5.03
CA LYS A 71 -2.10 21.12 4.38
C LYS A 71 -2.65 19.70 4.18
N PRO A 72 -3.97 19.52 4.00
CA PRO A 72 -4.54 18.20 3.71
C PRO A 72 -4.15 17.74 2.30
N TYR A 73 -3.27 16.74 2.18
CA TYR A 73 -2.92 16.17 0.88
C TYR A 73 -3.95 15.14 0.43
N LYS A 74 -4.45 15.30 -0.80
CA LYS A 74 -5.26 14.27 -1.48
C LYS A 74 -4.54 12.93 -1.56
N SER A 75 -3.21 12.91 -1.50
CA SER A 75 -2.42 11.68 -1.51
C SER A 75 -2.69 10.77 -0.31
N ILE A 76 -3.06 11.32 0.85
CA ILE A 76 -3.40 10.55 2.05
C ILE A 76 -4.69 9.75 1.86
N SER A 77 -5.62 10.23 1.02
CA SER A 77 -6.82 9.47 0.66
C SER A 77 -6.54 8.18 -0.12
N ALA A 78 -5.30 7.92 -0.52
CA ALA A 78 -4.89 6.65 -1.13
C ALA A 78 -4.60 5.54 -0.11
N LEU A 79 -4.32 5.90 1.15
CA LEU A 79 -3.91 4.96 2.21
C LEU A 79 -4.93 3.83 2.47
N PRO A 80 -6.26 4.05 2.43
CA PRO A 80 -7.23 2.98 2.55
C PRO A 80 -7.08 1.89 1.48
N VAL A 81 -6.84 2.27 0.22
CA VAL A 81 -6.64 1.31 -0.88
C VAL A 81 -5.35 0.53 -0.70
N ILE A 82 -4.29 1.20 -0.24
CA ILE A 82 -3.00 0.55 0.02
C ILE A 82 -3.13 -0.48 1.14
N ARG A 83 -3.85 -0.15 2.21
CA ARG A 83 -4.19 -1.08 3.30
C ARG A 83 -4.99 -2.28 2.80
N GLN A 84 -5.96 -2.06 1.91
CA GLN A 84 -6.71 -3.16 1.29
C GLN A 84 -5.81 -4.08 0.45
N VAL A 85 -4.88 -3.52 -0.34
CA VAL A 85 -3.90 -4.30 -1.12
C VAL A 85 -2.97 -5.10 -0.19
N GLN A 86 -2.50 -4.50 0.92
CA GLN A 86 -1.72 -5.21 1.93
C GLN A 86 -2.49 -6.38 2.54
N GLN A 87 -3.76 -6.18 2.88
CA GLN A 87 -4.60 -7.24 3.46
C GLN A 87 -4.81 -8.40 2.47
N ALA A 88 -5.07 -8.09 1.20
CA ALA A 88 -5.15 -9.08 0.14
C ALA A 88 -3.82 -9.82 -0.06
N ARG A 89 -2.70 -9.10 -0.09
CA ARG A 89 -1.35 -9.67 -0.18
C ARG A 89 -1.07 -10.62 0.98
N ASN A 90 -1.42 -10.23 2.21
CA ASN A 90 -1.19 -11.07 3.39
C ASN A 90 -2.01 -12.36 3.35
N LEU A 91 -3.21 -12.35 2.78
CA LEU A 91 -3.93 -13.59 2.53
C LEU A 91 -3.18 -14.45 1.49
N ILE A 92 -2.90 -13.87 0.32
CA ILE A 92 -2.27 -14.58 -0.80
C ILE A 92 -0.89 -15.15 -0.43
N ALA A 93 -0.10 -14.43 0.37
CA ALA A 93 1.25 -14.84 0.77
C ALA A 93 1.27 -16.05 1.68
N HIS A 94 0.22 -16.26 2.48
CA HIS A 94 0.16 -17.30 3.49
C HIS A 94 -0.69 -18.50 3.09
N GLU A 95 -1.53 -18.36 2.06
CA GLU A 95 -2.38 -19.43 1.57
C GLU A 95 -1.90 -19.92 0.20
N TYR A 96 -1.57 -21.21 0.11
CA TYR A 96 -1.29 -21.87 -1.16
C TYR A 96 -2.53 -21.82 -2.07
N HIS A 97 -3.70 -22.11 -1.51
CA HIS A 97 -4.99 -22.07 -2.19
C HIS A 97 -6.04 -21.44 -1.27
N ILE A 98 -6.86 -20.55 -1.82
CA ILE A 98 -7.90 -19.81 -1.09
C ILE A 98 -9.27 -20.42 -1.42
N ASP A 99 -9.91 -21.03 -0.43
CA ASP A 99 -11.32 -21.47 -0.53
C ASP A 99 -12.28 -20.29 -0.24
N HIS A 100 -13.45 -20.29 -0.87
CA HIS A 100 -14.50 -19.26 -0.67
C HIS A 100 -15.04 -19.21 0.76
N ARG A 101 -14.87 -20.28 1.54
CA ARG A 101 -15.21 -20.37 2.97
C ARG A 101 -14.12 -19.82 3.89
N HIS A 102 -13.00 -19.35 3.32
CA HIS A 102 -11.87 -18.90 4.12
C HIS A 102 -12.26 -17.71 5.02
N LYS A 103 -11.97 -17.80 6.32
CA LYS A 103 -12.42 -16.83 7.34
C LYS A 103 -12.06 -15.38 7.04
N LYS A 104 -10.90 -15.14 6.40
CA LYS A 104 -10.46 -13.78 6.03
C LYS A 104 -11.28 -13.15 4.91
N LEU A 105 -12.13 -13.90 4.20
CA LEU A 105 -13.06 -13.37 3.20
C LEU A 105 -14.35 -12.84 3.85
N LEU A 106 -14.81 -13.44 4.97
CA LEU A 106 -16.19 -13.28 5.43
C LEU A 106 -16.60 -11.86 5.88
N ARG A 107 -15.68 -10.91 6.04
CA ARG A 107 -15.94 -9.48 6.34
C ARG A 107 -14.89 -8.53 5.78
N ALA A 108 -14.20 -8.94 4.72
CA ALA A 108 -13.07 -8.20 4.20
C ALA A 108 -13.52 -7.04 3.31
N ASN A 109 -13.24 -5.81 3.72
CA ASN A 109 -13.45 -4.61 2.91
C ASN A 109 -12.58 -4.59 1.63
N TRP A 110 -11.44 -5.29 1.63
CA TRP A 110 -10.56 -5.40 0.47
C TRP A 110 -11.14 -6.26 -0.66
N LEU A 111 -12.20 -7.04 -0.41
CA LEU A 111 -12.85 -7.85 -1.44
C LEU A 111 -13.45 -7.02 -2.57
N GLU A 112 -13.85 -5.78 -2.29
CA GLU A 112 -14.40 -4.87 -3.29
C GLU A 112 -13.46 -4.68 -4.48
N LEU A 113 -12.14 -4.71 -4.25
CA LEU A 113 -11.12 -4.63 -5.30
C LEU A 113 -11.22 -5.78 -6.31
N PHE A 114 -11.81 -6.92 -5.94
CA PHE A 114 -11.84 -8.15 -6.75
C PHE A 114 -13.23 -8.49 -7.30
N THR A 115 -14.27 -7.77 -6.90
CA THR A 115 -15.68 -8.03 -7.31
C THR A 115 -15.92 -7.99 -8.82
N ASN A 116 -15.26 -7.09 -9.54
CA ASN A 116 -15.31 -6.97 -10.99
C ASN A 116 -13.87 -6.82 -11.53
N TYR A 117 -13.02 -7.78 -11.17
CA TYR A 117 -11.63 -7.80 -11.62
C TYR A 117 -11.56 -7.94 -13.16
N PRO A 118 -10.71 -7.17 -13.87
CA PRO A 118 -9.66 -6.30 -13.33
C PRO A 118 -10.06 -4.84 -13.07
N ALA A 119 -11.28 -4.42 -13.44
CA ALA A 119 -11.67 -3.01 -13.40
C ALA A 119 -11.67 -2.43 -11.98
N SER A 120 -12.28 -3.16 -11.03
CA SER A 120 -12.33 -2.75 -9.60
C SER A 120 -10.98 -2.72 -8.92
N TYR A 121 -9.97 -3.40 -9.48
CA TYR A 121 -8.61 -3.42 -8.93
C TYR A 121 -7.73 -2.37 -9.58
N LYS A 122 -7.62 -2.40 -10.92
CA LYS A 122 -6.65 -1.61 -11.69
C LYS A 122 -6.81 -0.11 -11.46
N LYS A 123 -8.04 0.41 -11.52
CA LYS A 123 -8.28 1.86 -11.43
C LYS A 123 -7.95 2.41 -10.04
N PRO A 124 -8.46 1.85 -8.92
CA PRO A 124 -8.09 2.34 -7.58
C PRO A 124 -6.60 2.21 -7.27
N VAL A 125 -5.96 1.10 -7.62
CA VAL A 125 -4.53 0.86 -7.35
C VAL A 125 -3.64 1.79 -8.17
N MET A 126 -3.97 2.02 -9.45
CA MET A 126 -3.26 3.00 -10.29
C MET A 126 -3.40 4.41 -9.72
N LEU A 127 -4.60 4.82 -9.31
CA LEU A 127 -4.82 6.13 -8.70
C LEU A 127 -4.06 6.28 -7.38
N ALA A 128 -4.03 5.23 -6.55
CA ALA A 128 -3.25 5.20 -5.31
C ALA A 128 -1.76 5.38 -5.58
N ARG A 129 -1.21 4.67 -6.58
CA ARG A 129 0.18 4.80 -7.03
C ARG A 129 0.51 6.22 -7.49
N GLN A 130 -0.32 6.81 -8.35
CA GLN A 130 -0.14 8.19 -8.82
C GLN A 130 -0.20 9.21 -7.68
N ARG A 131 -1.11 8.99 -6.72
CA ARG A 131 -1.27 9.86 -5.55
C ARG A 131 -0.06 9.80 -4.62
N LEU A 132 0.46 8.61 -4.35
CA LEU A 132 1.67 8.44 -3.56
C LEU A 132 2.88 9.12 -4.23
N LEU A 133 3.10 8.88 -5.53
CA LEU A 133 4.18 9.52 -6.29
C LEU A 133 4.16 11.06 -6.18
N ARG A 134 2.96 11.66 -6.10
CA ARG A 134 2.82 13.10 -5.89
C ARG A 134 3.16 13.56 -4.48
N LEU A 135 3.04 12.71 -3.46
CA LEU A 135 3.29 13.07 -2.06
C LEU A 135 4.78 13.37 -1.82
N SER A 136 5.67 12.50 -2.29
CA SER A 136 7.12 12.70 -2.18
C SER A 136 7.61 13.89 -3.01
N GLY A 137 6.88 14.30 -4.04
CA GLY A 137 7.17 15.48 -4.85
C GLY A 137 6.71 16.81 -4.23
N THR A 138 6.13 16.79 -3.02
CA THR A 138 5.71 18.03 -2.35
C THR A 138 6.90 18.70 -1.68
N LYS A 139 6.85 20.04 -1.58
CA LYS A 139 7.92 20.81 -0.90
C LYS A 139 8.21 20.32 0.51
N GLU A 140 7.19 19.84 1.22
CA GLU A 140 7.35 19.36 2.59
C GLU A 140 8.16 18.06 2.70
N PHE A 141 8.19 17.25 1.65
CA PHE A 141 9.02 16.04 1.56
C PHE A 141 10.36 16.31 0.86
N LEU A 142 10.47 17.40 0.09
CA LEU A 142 11.70 17.79 -0.63
C LEU A 142 12.53 18.86 0.10
N GLU A 143 11.96 19.59 1.06
CA GLU A 143 12.62 20.67 1.83
C GLU A 143 13.89 20.17 2.55
N LEU A 144 13.97 18.86 2.82
CA LEU A 144 15.10 18.22 3.50
C LEU A 144 16.18 17.68 2.57
N LEU A 145 15.97 17.70 1.24
CA LEU A 145 16.93 17.27 0.21
C LEU A 145 17.64 18.44 -0.49
N SER A 146 17.36 19.69 -0.09
CA SER A 146 17.78 20.89 -0.81
C SER A 146 18.68 21.83 0.00
N LYS A 147 19.28 21.32 1.09
CA LYS A 147 20.37 21.96 1.84
C LYS A 147 21.53 21.00 1.93
#